data_AF-A0A8J2ACU7-F1
#
_entry.id   AF-A0A8J2ACU7-F1
#
_cell.length_a   1.000
_cell.length_b   1.000
_cell.length_c   1.000
_cell.angle_alpha   90.00
_cell.angle_beta   90.00
_cell.angle_gamma   90.00
#
_symmetry.space_group_name_H-M   'P 1'
#
loop_
_entity.id
_entity.type
_entity.pdbx_description
1 polymer ?
#
loop_
_entity_poly.entity_id
_entity_poly.type
_entity_poly.pdbx_seq_one_letter_code
_entity_poly.pdbx_strand_id
1 'polypeptide(L)'
;MSSNGASSSSLPLVPDLIDETVTPPAERIISEVNPFLKHTGKEASTCTDCPKQHGLKLFVSPVGKPCAVCGKQMPNGDRAWRCFPCDFHMCIDCHDKGGKYDVGSVQLSGGYHNPGWDGKAMDPFGDNIKREVGQLKDLLTKYAESTRLQIVNCKNVIPDYSNRGHTGLSVEHVHKVSQSMAKGFRERDITENDAKTGHVGYDIPVLVRETTQSSEENGRGLGKESLKNWTGVVLENGTGFPKPSIHLLRKSQDVEVYCSLGNGHFFQALNNYRTGNKSIWTNANPRPDGEAYVEEYKVPEEDGANPLLRDHVLNGVPSLILRPEISLKERTTICELLNKKSDYRWTLTKGPDYDPVTNRKDLIVDLDSLKEVDVKQSQFELLSKTLYAMQKYRTRIAIMDYKSFSPGKSALEILSLMLRKFVMHLNEYDTFAQDTLDGLELNCLVRQEEGQTNSSNVGK
;
A
#
# COMPACT_ATOMS: atom_id res chain seq x y z
N MET A 1 15.37 6.94 72.24
CA MET A 1 15.17 8.08 73.17
C MET A 1 15.15 9.32 72.29
N SER A 2 14.11 10.11 72.09
CA SER A 2 12.75 10.26 72.65
C SER A 2 11.98 11.04 71.55
N SER A 3 10.85 10.55 71.04
CA SER A 3 9.46 10.86 71.44
C SER A 3 8.84 12.12 70.78
N ASN A 4 7.67 11.88 70.17
CA ASN A 4 6.48 12.75 70.05
C ASN A 4 6.51 13.89 69.02
N GLY A 5 5.43 14.20 68.28
CA GLY A 5 4.05 13.78 68.45
C GLY A 5 3.15 14.11 67.24
N ALA A 6 1.96 13.53 67.28
CA ALA A 6 0.89 13.61 66.31
C ALA A 6 0.05 14.90 66.45
N SER A 7 -0.66 15.28 65.38
CA SER A 7 -2.02 15.84 65.49
C SER A 7 -2.81 15.73 64.19
N SER A 8 -3.95 15.07 64.31
CA SER A 8 -5.09 14.96 63.40
C SER A 8 -5.91 16.26 63.33
N SER A 9 -6.58 16.52 62.20
CA SER A 9 -7.87 17.24 62.21
C SER A 9 -8.72 16.91 60.99
N SER A 10 -9.96 16.55 61.29
CA SER A 10 -11.05 16.07 60.44
C SER A 10 -11.91 17.19 59.82
N LEU A 11 -12.68 16.76 58.81
CA LEU A 11 -13.77 17.37 58.01
C LEU A 11 -14.68 18.43 58.67
N PRO A 12 -15.49 19.13 57.84
CA PRO A 12 -16.93 18.84 57.90
C PRO A 12 -17.64 18.69 56.54
N LEU A 13 -18.68 17.85 56.55
CA LEU A 13 -19.78 17.67 55.58
C LEU A 13 -20.94 18.63 55.89
N VAL A 14 -21.60 19.21 54.87
CA VAL A 14 -23.04 19.58 54.87
C VAL A 14 -23.53 19.84 53.41
N PRO A 15 -24.85 19.93 53.10
CA PRO A 15 -25.51 19.02 52.14
C PRO A 15 -26.38 19.69 51.04
N ASP A 16 -26.94 18.82 50.18
CA ASP A 16 -28.21 18.87 49.39
C ASP A 16 -28.79 20.19 48.83
N LEU A 17 -29.15 20.18 47.53
CA LEU A 17 -30.54 20.28 47.02
C LEU A 17 -30.59 20.54 45.49
N ILE A 18 -31.19 19.59 44.76
CA ILE A 18 -32.24 19.70 43.71
C ILE A 18 -32.14 20.83 42.66
N ASP A 19 -32.08 20.46 41.36
CA ASP A 19 -33.19 20.76 40.44
C ASP A 19 -33.22 19.84 39.20
N GLU A 20 -34.36 19.16 39.05
CA GLU A 20 -34.81 18.50 37.84
C GLU A 20 -35.40 19.57 36.93
N THR A 21 -35.14 19.56 35.61
CA THR A 21 -36.19 19.97 34.65
C THR A 21 -35.80 19.77 33.18
N VAL A 22 -36.70 19.02 32.51
CA VAL A 22 -37.24 19.28 31.16
C VAL A 22 -36.41 18.84 29.95
N THR A 23 -36.65 17.59 29.54
CA THR A 23 -36.80 17.21 28.13
C THR A 23 -38.18 17.58 27.59
N PRO A 24 -38.27 18.09 26.34
CA PRO A 24 -39.44 17.91 25.49
C PRO A 24 -39.08 17.24 24.13
N PRO A 25 -40.08 16.76 23.38
CA PRO A 25 -40.02 15.45 22.75
C PRO A 25 -39.83 15.46 21.23
N ALA A 26 -39.46 14.28 20.72
CA ALA A 26 -39.65 13.89 19.33
C ALA A 26 -41.15 13.72 19.02
N GLU A 27 -41.65 14.32 17.92
CA GLU A 27 -42.45 13.63 16.90
C GLU A 27 -42.94 14.55 15.75
N ARG A 28 -42.89 13.97 14.53
CA ARG A 28 -43.77 14.16 13.36
C ARG A 28 -43.84 15.51 12.65
N ILE A 29 -43.36 15.55 11.39
CA ILE A 29 -44.21 15.79 10.19
C ILE A 29 -43.68 14.93 9.03
N ILE A 30 -44.49 13.94 8.63
CA ILE A 30 -44.54 13.38 7.26
C ILE A 30 -45.62 14.20 6.54
N SER A 31 -45.29 14.86 5.43
CA SER A 31 -46.17 15.02 4.27
C SER A 31 -45.50 15.89 3.20
N GLU A 32 -45.31 15.30 2.02
CA GLU A 32 -45.60 15.87 0.68
C GLU A 32 -44.88 17.21 0.32
N VAL A 33 -44.14 17.33 -0.77
CA VAL A 33 -44.63 17.22 -2.16
C VAL A 33 -43.40 17.06 -3.07
N ASN A 34 -43.39 15.99 -3.86
CA ASN A 34 -42.57 15.87 -5.08
C ASN A 34 -43.57 15.79 -6.23
N PRO A 35 -43.54 16.72 -7.20
CA PRO A 35 -43.50 16.23 -8.56
C PRO A 35 -42.63 17.07 -9.50
N PHE A 36 -42.18 16.40 -10.56
CA PHE A 36 -41.52 16.90 -11.78
C PHE A 36 -40.00 17.18 -11.70
N LEU A 37 -39.22 16.18 -12.12
CA LEU A 37 -38.71 16.13 -13.50
C LEU A 37 -38.08 14.76 -13.80
N LYS A 38 -38.81 13.95 -14.57
CA LYS A 38 -38.21 12.92 -15.43
C LYS A 38 -37.52 13.64 -16.58
N HIS A 39 -36.20 13.68 -16.60
CA HIS A 39 -35.44 13.74 -17.84
C HIS A 39 -34.21 12.85 -17.75
N THR A 40 -34.24 11.82 -18.58
CA THR A 40 -33.10 11.03 -19.02
C THR A 40 -32.15 11.94 -19.81
N GLY A 41 -31.15 12.48 -19.14
CA GLY A 41 -29.99 13.11 -19.77
C GLY A 41 -28.74 12.56 -19.08
N LYS A 42 -27.92 11.80 -19.81
CA LYS A 42 -26.57 11.48 -19.32
C LYS A 42 -25.84 12.82 -19.20
N GLU A 43 -25.53 13.23 -17.97
CA GLU A 43 -24.69 14.39 -17.72
C GLU A 43 -23.35 14.20 -18.45
N ALA A 44 -22.91 15.25 -19.15
CA ALA A 44 -21.65 15.23 -19.88
C ALA A 44 -20.50 14.99 -18.90
N SER A 45 -19.67 13.98 -19.17
CA SER A 45 -18.47 13.70 -18.40
C SER A 45 -17.58 14.94 -18.33
N THR A 46 -17.09 15.27 -17.13
CA THR A 46 -16.08 16.32 -16.95
C THR A 46 -14.78 15.92 -17.66
N CYS A 47 -14.05 16.91 -18.20
CA CYS A 47 -12.85 16.69 -19.03
C CYS A 47 -11.67 16.01 -18.30
N THR A 48 -11.80 15.85 -16.99
CA THR A 48 -10.83 15.21 -16.11
C THR A 48 -10.96 13.69 -16.08
N ASP A 49 -12.02 13.14 -16.67
CA ASP A 49 -12.35 11.72 -16.54
C ASP A 49 -12.45 11.01 -17.91
N CYS A 50 -12.14 9.72 -17.92
CA CYS A 50 -12.40 8.85 -19.07
C CYS A 50 -13.92 8.56 -19.21
N PRO A 51 -14.39 7.91 -20.29
CA PRO A 51 -15.81 7.59 -20.48
C PRO A 51 -16.45 6.73 -19.38
N LYS A 52 -15.64 6.05 -18.55
CA LYS A 52 -16.07 5.29 -17.36
C LYS A 52 -15.97 6.09 -16.05
N GLN A 53 -15.80 7.41 -16.13
CA GLN A 53 -15.69 8.33 -14.99
C GLN A 53 -14.49 8.06 -14.04
N HIS A 54 -13.43 7.44 -14.54
CA HIS A 54 -12.15 7.39 -13.81
C HIS A 54 -11.30 8.63 -14.12
N GLY A 55 -10.70 9.22 -13.09
CA GLY A 55 -9.80 10.36 -13.22
C GLY A 55 -8.57 10.07 -14.08
N LEU A 56 -8.22 11.04 -14.92
CA LEU A 56 -7.04 11.02 -15.76
C LEU A 56 -5.83 11.59 -15.01
N LYS A 57 -4.64 11.04 -15.28
CA LYS A 57 -3.37 11.57 -14.78
C LYS A 57 -2.47 11.96 -15.95
N LEU A 58 -1.82 13.12 -15.84
CA LEU A 58 -0.80 13.54 -16.78
C LEU A 58 0.41 12.61 -16.67
N PHE A 59 0.87 12.09 -17.80
CA PHE A 59 2.04 11.22 -17.89
C PHE A 59 2.80 11.48 -19.20
N VAL A 60 4.03 10.99 -19.29
CA VAL A 60 4.84 11.02 -20.51
C VAL A 60 4.69 9.68 -21.21
N SER A 61 4.19 9.66 -22.45
CA SER A 61 3.89 8.43 -23.19
C SER A 61 5.15 7.71 -23.63
N PRO A 62 5.47 6.50 -23.12
CA PRO A 62 6.66 5.77 -23.54
C PRO A 62 6.50 5.17 -24.94
N VAL A 63 5.26 4.96 -25.37
CA VAL A 63 4.88 4.40 -26.67
C VAL A 63 3.83 5.32 -27.27
N GLY A 64 3.99 5.68 -28.54
CA GLY A 64 3.11 6.58 -29.24
C GLY A 64 1.74 5.92 -29.38
N LYS A 65 0.79 6.37 -28.56
CA LYS A 65 -0.60 5.91 -28.58
C LYS A 65 -1.44 7.01 -29.23
N PRO A 66 -2.46 6.67 -30.04
CA PRO A 66 -3.38 7.68 -30.54
C PRO A 66 -4.24 8.22 -29.41
N CYS A 67 -4.57 9.51 -29.48
CA CYS A 67 -5.56 10.11 -28.61
C CYS A 67 -6.93 9.45 -28.87
N ALA A 68 -7.56 8.89 -27.85
CA ALA A 68 -8.87 8.25 -27.94
C ALA A 68 -10.01 9.23 -28.26
N VAL A 69 -9.77 10.55 -28.16
CA VAL A 69 -10.75 11.60 -28.49
C VAL A 69 -10.63 12.07 -29.94
N CYS A 70 -9.44 12.47 -30.38
CA CYS A 70 -9.24 13.05 -31.72
C CYS A 70 -8.52 12.13 -32.72
N GLY A 71 -8.09 10.94 -32.30
CA GLY A 71 -7.31 10.02 -33.13
C GLY A 71 -5.87 10.45 -33.41
N LYS A 72 -5.46 11.67 -33.01
CA LYS A 72 -4.10 12.19 -33.24
C LYS A 72 -3.07 11.25 -32.62
N GLN A 73 -2.16 10.75 -33.46
CA GLN A 73 -1.03 9.96 -33.02
C GLN A 73 -0.11 10.83 -32.15
N MET A 74 0.08 10.45 -30.88
CA MET A 74 1.01 11.15 -29.99
C MET A 74 2.42 10.55 -30.17
N PRO A 75 3.46 11.37 -30.36
CA PRO A 75 4.86 10.93 -30.40
C PRO A 75 5.30 10.17 -29.14
N ASN A 76 6.34 9.35 -29.26
CA ASN A 76 7.04 8.81 -28.08
C ASN A 76 7.65 9.97 -27.29
N GLY A 77 7.48 9.97 -25.96
CA GLY A 77 7.95 11.03 -25.08
C GLY A 77 7.00 12.23 -24.96
N ASP A 78 5.86 12.23 -25.66
CA ASP A 78 4.89 13.32 -25.55
C ASP A 78 4.05 13.21 -24.26
N ARG A 79 3.64 14.37 -23.74
CA ARG A 79 2.78 14.43 -22.55
C ARG A 79 1.32 14.16 -22.94
N ALA A 80 0.67 13.28 -22.19
CA ALA A 80 -0.72 12.90 -22.39
C ALA A 80 -1.43 12.65 -21.06
N TRP A 81 -2.76 12.69 -21.07
CA TRP A 81 -3.61 12.32 -19.95
C TRP A 81 -4.04 10.88 -20.10
N ARG A 82 -3.81 10.03 -19.09
CA ARG A 82 -4.16 8.61 -19.13
C ARG A 82 -5.01 8.17 -17.97
N CYS A 83 -6.02 7.36 -18.27
CA CYS A 83 -6.73 6.55 -17.28
C CYS A 83 -6.08 5.16 -17.27
N PHE A 84 -5.27 4.87 -16.26
CA PHE A 84 -4.60 3.56 -16.13
C PHE A 84 -5.58 2.37 -16.14
N PRO A 85 -6.75 2.42 -15.44
CA PRO A 85 -7.71 1.31 -15.47
C PRO A 85 -8.32 0.99 -16.83
N CYS A 86 -8.44 1.97 -17.72
CA CYS A 86 -9.17 1.83 -18.99
C CYS A 86 -8.24 1.80 -20.22
N ASP A 87 -6.94 2.00 -20.00
CA ASP A 87 -5.97 2.31 -21.05
C ASP A 87 -6.40 3.46 -21.98
N PHE A 88 -7.22 4.38 -21.48
CA PHE A 88 -7.71 5.53 -22.24
C PHE A 88 -6.66 6.64 -22.23
N HIS A 89 -6.28 7.10 -23.41
CA HIS A 89 -5.27 8.13 -23.61
C HIS A 89 -5.89 9.37 -24.27
N MET A 90 -5.61 10.56 -23.74
CA MET A 90 -6.10 11.82 -24.25
C MET A 90 -4.94 12.82 -24.37
N CYS A 91 -4.77 13.44 -25.54
CA CYS A 91 -3.73 14.44 -25.72
C CYS A 91 -4.02 15.70 -24.89
N ILE A 92 -2.97 16.50 -24.62
CA ILE A 92 -3.09 17.78 -23.92
C ILE A 92 -4.14 18.67 -24.59
N ASP A 93 -4.09 18.81 -25.92
CA ASP A 93 -5.03 19.65 -26.68
C ASP A 93 -6.51 19.28 -26.45
N CYS A 94 -6.82 17.99 -26.36
CA CYS A 94 -8.19 17.51 -26.12
C CYS A 94 -8.63 17.72 -24.67
N HIS A 95 -7.71 17.56 -23.72
CA HIS A 95 -7.97 17.83 -22.32
C HIS A 95 -8.23 19.32 -22.06
N ASP A 96 -7.39 20.20 -22.59
CA ASP A 96 -7.45 21.65 -22.37
C ASP A 96 -8.67 22.29 -23.03
N LYS A 97 -9.15 21.73 -24.14
CA LYS A 97 -10.42 22.14 -24.78
C LYS A 97 -11.67 21.71 -23.99
N GLY A 98 -11.50 21.16 -22.79
CA GLY A 98 -12.60 20.73 -21.95
C GLY A 98 -13.28 19.46 -22.42
N GLY A 99 -12.61 18.65 -23.25
CA GLY A 99 -12.97 17.26 -23.53
C GLY A 99 -14.44 16.99 -23.80
N LYS A 100 -15.18 17.89 -24.46
CA LYS A 100 -16.56 17.60 -24.87
C LYS A 100 -16.52 16.63 -26.05
N TYR A 101 -16.38 15.35 -25.74
CA TYR A 101 -16.56 14.27 -26.71
C TYR A 101 -17.95 13.68 -26.53
N ASP A 102 -18.62 13.43 -27.66
CA ASP A 102 -19.85 12.64 -27.64
C ASP A 102 -19.45 11.20 -27.29
N VAL A 103 -19.92 10.69 -26.16
CA VAL A 103 -19.65 9.31 -25.72
C VAL A 103 -20.11 8.31 -26.78
N GLY A 104 -21.06 8.69 -27.66
CA GLY A 104 -21.52 7.89 -28.78
C GLY A 104 -20.53 7.79 -29.97
N SER A 105 -19.58 8.72 -30.11
CA SER A 105 -18.65 8.74 -31.26
C SER A 105 -17.27 8.15 -30.96
N VAL A 106 -16.99 7.82 -29.70
CA VAL A 106 -15.74 7.16 -29.31
C VAL A 106 -15.81 5.69 -29.70
N GLN A 107 -15.26 5.34 -30.87
CA GLN A 107 -14.99 3.95 -31.23
C GLN A 107 -13.95 3.38 -30.27
N LEU A 108 -14.41 2.62 -29.26
CA LEU A 108 -13.56 1.70 -28.53
C LEU A 108 -13.10 0.62 -29.51
N SER A 109 -11.96 0.82 -30.16
CA SER A 109 -11.38 -0.15 -31.07
C SER A 109 -10.95 -1.40 -30.27
N GLY A 110 -11.66 -2.51 -30.45
CA GLY A 110 -11.26 -3.83 -29.97
C GLY A 110 -12.29 -4.57 -29.11
N GLY A 111 -13.56 -4.65 -29.51
CA GLY A 111 -14.45 -5.70 -29.03
C GLY A 111 -14.16 -7.01 -29.78
N TYR A 112 -13.44 -7.94 -29.16
CA TYR A 112 -13.31 -9.30 -29.68
C TYR A 112 -14.67 -10.01 -29.62
N HIS A 113 -15.35 -10.15 -30.76
CA HIS A 113 -16.49 -11.08 -30.89
C HIS A 113 -15.94 -12.50 -31.06
N ASN A 114 -16.26 -13.40 -30.12
CA ASN A 114 -15.90 -14.81 -30.18
C ASN A 114 -17.15 -15.62 -30.61
N PRO A 115 -17.19 -16.19 -31.84
CA PRO A 115 -18.34 -16.94 -32.33
C PRO A 115 -18.30 -18.38 -31.78
N GLY A 116 -18.90 -18.59 -30.61
CA GLY A 116 -19.00 -19.94 -30.01
C GLY A 116 -19.60 -20.00 -28.61
N TRP A 117 -20.42 -19.02 -28.21
CA TRP A 117 -20.91 -18.93 -26.83
C TRP A 117 -22.26 -19.68 -26.68
N ASP A 118 -22.28 -20.75 -25.88
CA ASP A 118 -23.36 -21.72 -25.70
C ASP A 118 -24.31 -21.40 -24.52
N GLY A 119 -24.31 -20.15 -24.04
CA GLY A 119 -25.29 -19.66 -23.07
C GLY A 119 -25.13 -20.19 -21.65
N LYS A 120 -24.07 -20.95 -21.33
CA LYS A 120 -23.64 -21.11 -19.95
C LYS A 120 -22.94 -19.82 -19.54
N ALA A 121 -23.49 -19.12 -18.55
CA ALA A 121 -22.85 -17.96 -17.95
C ALA A 121 -21.49 -18.38 -17.38
N MET A 122 -20.43 -18.24 -18.18
CA MET A 122 -19.06 -18.20 -17.69
C MET A 122 -19.02 -17.05 -16.68
N ASP A 123 -18.65 -17.34 -15.44
CA ASP A 123 -18.24 -16.30 -14.51
C ASP A 123 -16.99 -15.64 -15.13
N PRO A 124 -17.11 -14.44 -15.71
CA PRO A 124 -16.03 -13.84 -16.48
C PRO A 124 -14.82 -13.48 -15.59
N PHE A 125 -14.99 -13.53 -14.26
CA PHE A 125 -13.93 -13.27 -13.30
C PHE A 125 -13.16 -14.55 -12.94
N GLY A 126 -13.87 -15.66 -12.65
CA GLY A 126 -13.24 -16.91 -12.21
C GLY A 126 -12.31 -17.57 -13.25
N ASP A 127 -12.65 -17.52 -14.54
CA ASP A 127 -11.80 -18.11 -15.58
C ASP A 127 -10.54 -17.29 -15.86
N ASN A 128 -10.62 -15.96 -15.71
CA ASN A 128 -9.44 -15.11 -15.85
C ASN A 128 -8.43 -15.40 -14.73
N ILE A 129 -8.91 -15.54 -13.50
CA ILE A 129 -8.09 -15.89 -12.34
C ILE A 129 -7.35 -17.21 -12.57
N LYS A 130 -8.05 -18.27 -12.96
CA LYS A 130 -7.42 -19.58 -13.18
C LYS A 130 -6.34 -19.51 -14.25
N ARG A 131 -6.58 -18.74 -15.31
CA ARG A 131 -5.60 -18.48 -16.36
C ARG A 131 -4.38 -17.71 -15.84
N GLU A 132 -4.60 -16.70 -15.00
CA GLU A 132 -3.53 -15.91 -14.39
C GLU A 132 -2.67 -16.73 -13.43
N VAL A 133 -3.30 -17.56 -12.58
CA VAL A 133 -2.61 -18.52 -11.71
C VAL A 133 -1.81 -19.52 -12.53
N GLY A 134 -2.41 -20.11 -13.57
CA GLY A 134 -1.73 -21.03 -14.48
C GLY A 134 -0.55 -20.36 -15.17
N GLN A 135 -0.71 -19.13 -15.65
CA GLN A 135 0.36 -18.36 -16.28
C GLN A 135 1.50 -18.06 -15.30
N LEU A 136 1.21 -17.66 -14.06
CA LEU A 136 2.24 -17.44 -13.05
C LEU A 136 2.99 -18.74 -12.76
N LYS A 137 2.27 -19.85 -12.57
CA LYS A 137 2.85 -21.18 -12.34
C LYS A 137 3.78 -21.60 -13.47
N ASP A 138 3.35 -21.46 -14.71
CA ASP A 138 4.13 -21.84 -15.89
C ASP A 138 5.43 -21.02 -15.96
N LEU A 139 5.36 -19.71 -15.70
CA LEU A 139 6.52 -18.83 -15.69
C LEU A 139 7.50 -19.16 -14.55
N LEU A 140 6.99 -19.39 -13.33
CA LEU A 140 7.83 -19.78 -12.19
C LEU A 140 8.48 -21.13 -12.42
N THR A 141 7.73 -22.13 -12.91
CA THR A 141 8.26 -23.47 -13.23
C THR A 141 9.32 -23.38 -14.32
N LYS A 142 9.06 -22.59 -15.36
CA LYS A 142 9.99 -22.39 -16.47
C LYS A 142 11.30 -21.79 -16.01
N TYR A 143 11.28 -20.78 -15.14
CA TYR A 143 12.47 -19.96 -14.82
C TYR A 143 13.12 -20.23 -13.47
N ALA A 144 12.47 -20.93 -12.54
CA ALA A 144 13.07 -21.25 -11.25
C ALA A 144 14.37 -22.02 -11.43
N GLU A 145 15.44 -21.58 -10.75
CA GLU A 145 16.69 -22.34 -10.65
C GLU A 145 16.48 -23.68 -9.97
N SER A 146 15.62 -23.68 -8.95
CA SER A 146 15.21 -24.82 -8.17
C SER A 146 13.87 -24.50 -7.49
N THR A 147 13.08 -25.53 -7.20
CA THR A 147 11.92 -25.40 -6.30
C THR A 147 12.34 -25.29 -4.83
N ARG A 148 13.60 -25.64 -4.51
CA ARG A 148 14.19 -25.47 -3.18
C ARG A 148 14.51 -23.99 -2.94
N LEU A 149 14.05 -23.46 -1.81
CA LEU A 149 14.29 -22.08 -1.41
C LEU A 149 15.78 -21.84 -1.10
N GLN A 150 16.27 -20.69 -1.53
CA GLN A 150 17.64 -20.25 -1.25
C GLN A 150 17.62 -19.10 -0.25
N ILE A 151 18.58 -19.10 0.69
CA ILE A 151 18.71 -18.02 1.67
C ILE A 151 19.43 -16.84 0.99
N VAL A 152 18.74 -15.72 0.87
CA VAL A 152 19.30 -14.50 0.25
C VAL A 152 19.40 -13.40 1.30
N ASN A 153 20.59 -12.85 1.46
CA ASN A 153 20.80 -11.72 2.37
C ASN A 153 20.15 -10.45 1.82
N CYS A 154 19.35 -9.76 2.65
CA CYS A 154 18.63 -8.54 2.25
C CYS A 154 19.55 -7.44 1.69
N LYS A 155 20.83 -7.44 2.09
CA LYS A 155 21.85 -6.50 1.61
C LYS A 155 22.20 -6.65 0.13
N ASN A 156 21.86 -7.79 -0.47
CA ASN A 156 22.10 -8.12 -1.88
C ASN A 156 20.83 -7.99 -2.73
N VAL A 157 19.68 -7.66 -2.12
CA VAL A 157 18.40 -7.56 -2.82
C VAL A 157 18.10 -6.12 -3.18
N ILE A 158 17.78 -5.88 -4.45
CA ILE A 158 17.32 -4.61 -4.99
C ILE A 158 15.95 -4.78 -5.65
N PRO A 159 15.14 -3.70 -5.75
CA PRO A 159 13.90 -3.77 -6.51
C PRO A 159 14.19 -4.00 -7.99
N ASP A 160 13.44 -4.90 -8.64
CA ASP A 160 13.58 -5.13 -10.08
C ASP A 160 13.03 -3.94 -10.88
N TYR A 161 13.73 -3.55 -11.94
CA TYR A 161 13.36 -2.45 -12.83
C TYR A 161 12.02 -2.65 -13.56
N SER A 162 11.59 -3.90 -13.76
CA SER A 162 10.34 -4.26 -14.44
C SER A 162 9.07 -3.97 -13.63
N ASN A 163 9.19 -3.68 -12.32
CA ASN A 163 8.04 -3.40 -11.48
C ASN A 163 7.40 -2.04 -11.86
N ARG A 164 6.08 -1.90 -11.62
CA ARG A 164 5.09 -0.96 -12.22
C ARG A 164 5.37 0.56 -12.18
N GLY A 165 6.58 1.02 -11.89
CA GLY A 165 6.96 2.43 -11.97
C GLY A 165 8.45 2.72 -12.07
N HIS A 166 9.26 1.81 -12.63
CA HIS A 166 10.72 1.98 -12.69
C HIS A 166 11.34 2.21 -11.30
N THR A 167 10.80 1.55 -10.28
CA THR A 167 11.34 1.22 -8.93
C THR A 167 10.16 0.88 -8.01
N GLY A 168 9.02 1.58 -8.16
CA GLY A 168 7.70 1.21 -7.65
C GLY A 168 7.50 1.13 -6.14
N LEU A 169 8.55 1.32 -5.32
CA LEU A 169 8.44 1.29 -3.87
C LEU A 169 8.06 2.66 -3.32
N SER A 170 7.13 2.69 -2.35
CA SER A 170 6.81 3.89 -1.57
C SER A 170 7.66 3.85 -0.30
N VAL A 171 8.32 4.97 -0.02
CA VAL A 171 9.09 5.20 1.21
C VAL A 171 8.21 4.94 2.43
N GLU A 172 7.00 5.51 2.44
CA GLU A 172 6.03 5.35 3.52
C GLU A 172 5.65 3.89 3.72
N HIS A 173 5.46 3.16 2.63
CA HIS A 173 5.09 1.75 2.71
C HIS A 173 6.25 0.90 3.25
N VAL A 174 7.50 1.13 2.82
CA VAL A 174 8.68 0.45 3.38
C VAL A 174 8.80 0.68 4.88
N HIS A 175 8.64 1.93 5.33
CA HIS A 175 8.68 2.24 6.75
C HIS A 175 7.50 1.63 7.52
N LYS A 176 6.31 1.53 6.91
CA LYS A 176 5.16 0.93 7.57
C LYS A 176 5.35 -0.57 7.76
N VAL A 177 5.87 -1.24 6.73
CA VAL A 177 6.28 -2.65 6.84
C VAL A 177 7.33 -2.79 7.95
N SER A 178 8.33 -1.91 7.98
CA SER A 178 9.37 -1.92 9.03
C SER A 178 8.76 -1.81 10.44
N GLN A 179 7.79 -0.92 10.66
CA GLN A 179 7.08 -0.83 11.95
C GLN A 179 6.26 -2.06 12.29
N SER A 180 5.60 -2.66 11.29
CA SER A 180 4.85 -3.90 11.50
C SER A 180 5.76 -5.01 12.00
N MET A 181 6.96 -5.13 11.41
CA MET A 181 7.98 -6.08 11.85
C MET A 181 8.44 -5.85 13.30
N ALA A 182 8.45 -4.60 13.78
CA ALA A 182 8.78 -4.29 15.18
C ALA A 182 7.73 -4.81 16.16
N LYS A 183 6.43 -4.69 15.80
CA LYS A 183 5.32 -5.18 16.61
C LYS A 183 5.26 -6.71 16.66
N GLY A 184 5.77 -7.37 15.63
CA GLY A 184 5.95 -8.80 15.59
C GLY A 184 6.38 -9.29 14.22
N PHE A 185 7.49 -10.02 14.18
CA PHE A 185 7.96 -10.65 12.96
C PHE A 185 7.66 -12.14 12.96
N ARG A 186 6.94 -12.61 11.94
CA ARG A 186 6.56 -14.02 11.81
C ARG A 186 6.88 -14.53 10.41
N GLU A 187 7.50 -15.69 10.36
CA GLU A 187 7.56 -16.47 9.13
C GLU A 187 6.20 -17.07 8.82
N ARG A 188 5.96 -17.34 7.55
CA ARG A 188 4.78 -18.11 7.15
C ARG A 188 4.86 -19.51 7.75
N ASP A 189 3.78 -19.95 8.38
CA ASP A 189 3.69 -21.29 8.93
C ASP A 189 3.74 -22.33 7.80
N ILE A 190 4.65 -23.30 7.91
CA ILE A 190 4.83 -24.38 6.92
C ILE A 190 3.95 -25.59 7.28
N THR A 191 3.30 -25.57 8.44
CA THR A 191 2.44 -26.66 8.90
C THR A 191 1.05 -26.60 8.27
N GLU A 192 0.32 -27.71 8.32
CA GLU A 192 -1.09 -27.78 7.89
C GLU A 192 -1.99 -26.76 8.61
N ASN A 193 -1.54 -26.20 9.73
CA ASN A 193 -2.27 -25.16 10.44
C ASN A 193 -2.29 -23.82 9.69
N ASP A 194 -1.38 -23.56 8.74
CA ASP A 194 -1.34 -22.33 7.93
C ASP A 194 -2.69 -22.08 7.23
N ALA A 195 -3.31 -23.16 6.73
CA ALA A 195 -4.62 -23.13 6.10
C ALA A 195 -5.77 -22.84 7.08
N LYS A 196 -5.59 -23.15 8.38
CA LYS A 196 -6.62 -22.96 9.43
C LYS A 196 -6.49 -21.63 10.16
N THR A 197 -5.27 -21.16 10.41
CA THR A 197 -5.00 -19.93 11.18
C THR A 197 -4.98 -18.67 10.31
N GLY A 198 -5.26 -18.79 9.02
CA GLY A 198 -5.43 -17.65 8.12
C GLY A 198 -4.13 -17.05 7.59
N HIS A 199 -3.10 -17.87 7.37
CA HIS A 199 -1.79 -17.47 6.83
C HIS A 199 -1.18 -16.26 7.53
N VAL A 200 -0.54 -16.53 8.68
CA VAL A 200 0.15 -15.50 9.43
C VAL A 200 1.62 -15.53 9.04
N GLY A 201 2.14 -14.42 8.50
CA GLY A 201 3.56 -14.27 8.15
C GLY A 201 3.75 -13.51 6.85
N TYR A 202 5.01 -13.36 6.42
CA TYR A 202 5.33 -12.75 5.14
C TYR A 202 5.29 -13.78 3.99
N ASP A 203 4.97 -13.33 2.78
CA ASP A 203 4.99 -14.17 1.59
C ASP A 203 6.40 -14.47 1.08
N ILE A 204 6.59 -15.66 0.51
CA ILE A 204 7.89 -16.07 -0.04
C ILE A 204 8.33 -15.13 -1.16
N PRO A 205 9.48 -14.46 -1.02
CA PRO A 205 9.94 -13.56 -2.06
C PRO A 205 10.36 -14.32 -3.31
N VAL A 206 10.03 -13.75 -4.47
CA VAL A 206 10.48 -14.22 -5.79
C VAL A 206 11.53 -13.25 -6.30
N LEU A 207 12.74 -13.76 -6.50
CA LEU A 207 13.92 -13.00 -6.87
C LEU A 207 14.49 -13.51 -8.18
N VAL A 208 15.08 -12.64 -8.98
CA VAL A 208 15.92 -13.04 -10.13
C VAL A 208 17.38 -12.88 -9.75
N ARG A 209 18.19 -13.93 -9.90
CA ARG A 209 19.64 -13.84 -9.72
C ARG A 209 20.23 -13.05 -10.88
N GLU A 210 21.05 -12.06 -10.55
CA GLU A 210 21.66 -11.14 -11.49
C GLU A 210 23.10 -10.82 -11.06
N THR A 211 23.80 -10.05 -11.89
CA THR A 211 25.14 -9.56 -11.59
C THR A 211 25.23 -8.06 -11.86
N THR A 212 26.18 -7.37 -11.22
CA THR A 212 26.37 -5.92 -11.43
C THR A 212 26.98 -5.57 -12.79
N GLN A 213 27.62 -6.54 -13.47
CA GLN A 213 28.29 -6.32 -14.76
C GLN A 213 27.68 -7.06 -15.95
N SER A 214 26.57 -7.78 -15.78
CA SER A 214 25.92 -8.50 -16.88
C SER A 214 25.76 -7.59 -18.11
N SER A 215 26.26 -8.07 -19.26
CA SER A 215 26.03 -7.44 -20.57
C SER A 215 24.59 -7.69 -21.00
N GLU A 216 24.05 -6.83 -21.88
CA GLU A 216 22.70 -6.96 -22.47
C GLU A 216 22.54 -8.22 -23.35
N GLU A 217 23.61 -8.97 -23.60
CA GLU A 217 23.58 -10.14 -24.45
C GLU A 217 22.69 -11.25 -23.86
N ASN A 218 21.74 -11.72 -24.67
CA ASN A 218 20.78 -12.79 -24.33
C ASN A 218 19.77 -12.45 -23.22
N GLY A 219 19.40 -11.17 -23.08
CA GLY A 219 18.40 -10.75 -22.08
C GLY A 219 18.92 -10.78 -20.64
N ARG A 220 20.23 -11.01 -20.48
CA ARG A 220 20.98 -10.68 -19.27
C ARG A 220 21.23 -9.18 -19.25
N GLY A 221 21.57 -8.59 -18.11
CA GLY A 221 21.84 -7.14 -18.02
C GLY A 221 20.92 -6.41 -17.05
N LEU A 222 19.67 -6.86 -16.91
CA LEU A 222 18.61 -6.18 -16.15
C LEU A 222 18.98 -5.88 -14.69
N GLY A 223 19.90 -6.62 -14.09
CA GLY A 223 20.47 -6.32 -12.78
C GLY A 223 21.19 -4.97 -12.73
N LYS A 224 21.96 -4.63 -13.78
CA LYS A 224 22.68 -3.37 -13.91
C LYS A 224 21.71 -2.18 -14.07
N GLU A 225 20.68 -2.31 -14.90
CA GLU A 225 19.64 -1.27 -15.00
C GLU A 225 18.89 -1.12 -13.69
N SER A 226 18.51 -2.23 -13.05
CA SER A 226 17.82 -2.23 -11.76
C SER A 226 18.65 -1.54 -10.68
N LEU A 227 19.96 -1.82 -10.61
CA LEU A 227 20.86 -1.20 -9.65
C LEU A 227 21.05 0.29 -9.92
N LYS A 228 21.27 0.68 -11.19
CA LYS A 228 21.41 2.09 -11.59
C LYS A 228 20.16 2.88 -11.19
N ASN A 229 19.00 2.31 -11.51
CA ASN A 229 17.70 2.89 -11.24
C ASN A 229 17.41 2.99 -9.73
N TRP A 230 17.65 1.91 -8.97
CA TRP A 230 17.49 1.92 -7.51
C TRP A 230 18.42 2.93 -6.83
N THR A 231 19.68 3.00 -7.27
CA THR A 231 20.64 3.98 -6.76
C THR A 231 20.16 5.41 -7.03
N GLY A 232 19.62 5.69 -8.22
CA GLY A 232 19.01 6.97 -8.56
C GLY A 232 17.87 7.33 -7.59
N VAL A 233 16.95 6.40 -7.36
CA VAL A 233 15.81 6.62 -6.46
C VAL A 233 16.21 6.83 -5.01
N VAL A 234 17.21 6.10 -4.51
CA VAL A 234 17.73 6.36 -3.15
C VAL A 234 18.37 7.74 -3.05
N LEU A 235 19.13 8.16 -4.08
CA LEU A 235 19.73 9.50 -4.09
C LEU A 235 18.68 10.61 -4.18
N GLU A 236 17.64 10.43 -4.97
CA GLU A 236 16.54 11.40 -5.15
C GLU A 236 15.66 11.53 -3.90
N ASN A 237 15.33 10.43 -3.23
CA ASN A 237 14.46 10.44 -2.04
C ASN A 237 15.21 10.77 -0.73
N GLY A 238 16.54 10.97 -0.80
CA GLY A 238 17.36 11.34 0.35
C GLY A 238 17.37 10.26 1.43
N THR A 239 16.81 10.56 2.60
CA THR A 239 16.90 9.73 3.81
C THR A 239 15.77 8.70 3.96
N GLY A 240 14.80 8.68 3.05
CA GLY A 240 13.62 7.82 3.14
C GLY A 240 13.86 6.33 2.82
N PHE A 241 14.94 5.99 2.12
CA PHE A 241 15.29 4.59 1.83
C PHE A 241 16.62 4.21 2.47
N PRO A 242 16.83 2.91 2.78
CA PRO A 242 18.14 2.43 3.19
C PRO A 242 19.13 2.58 2.05
N LYS A 243 20.34 3.03 2.40
CA LYS A 243 21.42 3.17 1.41
C LYS A 243 21.78 1.79 0.85
N PRO A 244 21.93 1.64 -0.48
CA PRO A 244 22.46 0.42 -1.07
C PRO A 244 23.78 0.05 -0.42
N SER A 245 24.01 -1.25 -0.25
CA SER A 245 25.24 -1.73 0.34
C SER A 245 26.45 -1.32 -0.49
N ILE A 246 27.53 -0.88 0.16
CA ILE A 246 28.72 -0.34 -0.52
C ILE A 246 29.33 -1.30 -1.53
N HIS A 247 29.25 -2.62 -1.29
CA HIS A 247 29.78 -3.62 -2.21
C HIS A 247 29.03 -3.66 -3.53
N LEU A 248 27.73 -3.33 -3.56
CA LEU A 248 26.94 -3.22 -4.79
C LEU A 248 27.38 -2.02 -5.65
N LEU A 249 27.89 -0.96 -5.03
CA LEU A 249 28.27 0.27 -5.71
C LEU A 249 29.71 0.22 -6.27
N ARG A 250 30.47 -0.83 -5.97
CA ARG A 250 31.85 -0.99 -6.45
C ARG A 250 31.86 -1.39 -7.92
N LYS A 251 32.07 -0.42 -8.81
CA LYS A 251 32.13 -0.61 -10.27
C LYS A 251 33.14 -1.68 -10.73
N SER A 252 34.18 -1.94 -9.96
CA SER A 252 35.28 -2.83 -10.33
C SER A 252 35.04 -4.32 -10.06
N GLN A 253 33.94 -4.69 -9.39
CA GLN A 253 33.65 -6.08 -9.06
C GLN A 253 32.33 -6.50 -9.69
N ASP A 254 32.34 -7.65 -10.36
CA ASP A 254 31.12 -8.33 -10.72
C ASP A 254 30.56 -9.01 -9.47
N VAL A 255 29.48 -8.43 -8.95
CA VAL A 255 28.87 -8.81 -7.69
C VAL A 255 27.51 -9.40 -7.98
N GLU A 256 27.22 -10.54 -7.35
CA GLU A 256 25.90 -11.13 -7.42
C GLU A 256 24.88 -10.25 -6.70
N VAL A 257 23.78 -9.98 -7.39
CA VAL A 257 22.63 -9.21 -6.89
C VAL A 257 21.35 -9.96 -7.16
N TYR A 258 20.31 -9.63 -6.41
CA TYR A 258 19.00 -10.27 -6.56
C TYR A 258 17.94 -9.21 -6.79
N CYS A 259 17.23 -9.31 -7.92
CA CYS A 259 16.19 -8.38 -8.29
C CYS A 259 14.81 -8.90 -7.86
N SER A 260 14.10 -8.15 -7.01
CA SER A 260 12.82 -8.56 -6.42
C SER A 260 11.65 -8.31 -7.39
N LEU A 261 10.96 -9.38 -7.82
CA LEU A 261 9.76 -9.29 -8.67
C LEU A 261 8.47 -9.09 -7.86
N GLY A 262 8.45 -9.59 -6.62
CA GLY A 262 7.41 -9.36 -5.61
C GLY A 262 8.04 -8.98 -4.28
N ASN A 263 7.25 -8.44 -3.34
CA ASN A 263 7.70 -8.15 -1.96
C ASN A 263 8.95 -7.25 -1.84
N GLY A 264 9.15 -6.32 -2.78
CA GLY A 264 10.30 -5.39 -2.72
C GLY A 264 10.31 -4.54 -1.45
N HIS A 265 9.14 -4.13 -0.92
CA HIS A 265 9.04 -3.36 0.32
C HIS A 265 9.56 -4.13 1.53
N PHE A 266 9.39 -5.46 1.55
CA PHE A 266 9.82 -6.32 2.64
C PHE A 266 11.34 -6.33 2.78
N PHE A 267 12.09 -6.50 1.69
CA PHE A 267 13.56 -6.45 1.75
C PHE A 267 14.10 -5.08 2.11
N GLN A 268 13.46 -4.00 1.63
CA GLN A 268 13.87 -2.66 2.02
C GLN A 268 13.52 -2.37 3.50
N ALA A 269 12.46 -2.97 4.04
CA ALA A 269 12.18 -2.92 5.47
C ALA A 269 13.25 -3.65 6.29
N LEU A 270 13.70 -4.84 5.87
CA LEU A 270 14.83 -5.52 6.51
C LEU A 270 16.13 -4.70 6.41
N ASN A 271 16.36 -4.04 5.27
CA ASN A 271 17.52 -3.16 5.11
C ASN A 271 17.46 -1.94 6.03
N ASN A 272 16.27 -1.41 6.36
CA ASN A 272 16.14 -0.35 7.37
C ASN A 272 16.70 -0.78 8.73
N TYR A 273 16.38 -2.00 9.19
CA TYR A 273 16.94 -2.57 10.42
C TYR A 273 18.45 -2.77 10.32
N ARG A 274 18.92 -3.28 9.18
CA ARG A 274 20.35 -3.53 8.94
C ARG A 274 21.19 -2.27 8.98
N THR A 275 20.67 -1.16 8.45
CA THR A 275 21.42 0.10 8.33
C THR A 275 21.19 1.07 9.48
N GLY A 276 20.36 0.74 10.48
CA GLY A 276 20.03 1.68 11.54
C GLY A 276 19.27 2.89 11.02
N ASN A 277 18.41 2.71 10.03
CA ASN A 277 17.69 3.84 9.44
C ASN A 277 16.73 4.45 10.45
N LYS A 278 16.66 5.79 10.48
CA LYS A 278 15.65 6.51 11.25
C LYS A 278 14.30 6.39 10.58
N SER A 279 13.24 6.29 11.38
CA SER A 279 11.90 6.29 10.82
C SER A 279 11.53 7.65 10.27
N ILE A 280 10.83 7.69 9.13
CA ILE A 280 10.29 8.95 8.57
C ILE A 280 9.23 9.60 9.47
N TRP A 281 8.79 8.91 10.53
CA TRP A 281 7.79 9.39 11.49
C TRP A 281 8.38 9.74 12.86
N THR A 282 9.70 9.84 13.03
CA THR A 282 10.33 10.18 14.32
C THR A 282 9.83 11.50 14.92
N ASN A 283 9.48 12.47 14.06
CA ASN A 283 9.01 13.78 14.49
C ASN A 283 7.49 13.95 14.37
N ALA A 284 6.77 12.88 14.05
CA ALA A 284 5.32 12.92 13.99
C ALA A 284 4.72 12.86 15.40
N ASN A 285 3.53 13.44 15.57
CA ASN A 285 2.74 13.21 16.79
C ASN A 285 2.61 11.69 17.06
N PRO A 286 2.46 11.29 18.34
CA PRO A 286 2.19 9.91 18.70
C PRO A 286 1.08 9.32 17.82
N ARG A 287 1.14 8.02 17.57
CA ARG A 287 0.12 7.32 16.81
C ARG A 287 -1.27 7.51 17.46
N PRO A 288 -2.36 7.37 16.69
CA PRO A 288 -3.71 7.39 17.26
C PRO A 288 -3.94 6.36 18.37
N ASP A 289 -3.19 5.23 18.35
CA ASP A 289 -3.22 4.19 19.38
C ASP A 289 -2.39 4.54 20.64
N GLY A 290 -1.81 5.75 20.69
CA GLY A 290 -0.96 6.22 21.78
C GLY A 290 0.48 5.68 21.76
N GLU A 291 0.81 4.76 20.86
CA GLU A 291 2.16 4.22 20.77
C GLU A 291 3.13 5.20 20.08
N ALA A 292 4.35 5.26 20.60
CA ALA A 292 5.43 5.97 19.94
C ALA A 292 5.83 5.24 18.64
N TYR A 293 6.15 6.01 17.60
CA TYR A 293 6.80 5.45 16.43
C TYR A 293 8.22 4.97 16.79
N VAL A 294 8.66 3.89 16.15
CA VAL A 294 10.07 3.46 16.23
C VAL A 294 10.94 4.61 15.73
N GLU A 295 11.83 5.12 16.57
CA GLU A 295 12.71 6.23 16.17
C GLU A 295 13.78 5.77 15.18
N GLU A 296 14.40 4.62 15.47
CA GLU A 296 15.48 4.03 14.70
C GLU A 296 15.26 2.52 14.62
N TYR A 297 15.33 1.96 13.41
CA TYR A 297 15.19 0.53 13.22
C TYR A 297 16.49 -0.16 13.60
N LYS A 298 16.50 -0.83 14.76
CA LYS A 298 17.66 -1.56 15.27
C LYS A 298 17.45 -3.05 15.15
N VAL A 299 18.47 -3.76 14.69
CA VAL A 299 18.46 -5.23 14.71
C VAL A 299 18.19 -5.70 16.14
N PRO A 300 17.17 -6.54 16.37
CA PRO A 300 16.90 -7.05 17.70
C PRO A 300 18.12 -7.76 18.29
N GLU A 301 18.25 -7.69 19.61
CA GLU A 301 19.22 -8.49 20.35
C GLU A 301 18.91 -9.99 20.21
N GLU A 302 19.89 -10.85 20.49
CA GLU A 302 19.78 -12.30 20.31
C GLU A 302 18.65 -12.91 21.15
N ASP A 303 18.54 -12.48 22.41
CA ASP A 303 17.48 -12.88 23.34
C ASP A 303 16.28 -11.93 23.34
N GLY A 304 16.14 -11.11 22.28
CA GLY A 304 15.13 -10.08 22.18
C GLY A 304 13.74 -10.60 21.76
N ALA A 305 12.77 -9.68 21.70
CA ALA A 305 11.37 -10.01 21.37
C ALA A 305 11.14 -10.52 19.93
N ASN A 306 12.12 -10.36 19.02
CA ASN A 306 11.99 -10.73 17.60
C ASN A 306 13.25 -11.45 17.08
N PRO A 307 13.57 -12.66 17.56
CA PRO A 307 14.77 -13.40 17.14
C PRO A 307 14.74 -13.76 15.64
N LEU A 308 13.56 -14.03 15.08
CA LEU A 308 13.40 -14.29 13.65
C LEU A 308 13.71 -13.07 12.77
N LEU A 309 13.36 -11.86 13.23
CA LEU A 309 13.71 -10.63 12.49
C LEU A 309 15.22 -10.45 12.47
N ARG A 310 15.89 -10.66 13.61
CA ARG A 310 17.35 -10.63 13.70
C ARG A 310 17.98 -11.62 12.72
N ASP A 311 17.51 -12.87 12.74
CA ASP A 311 17.98 -13.93 11.85
C ASP A 311 17.84 -13.51 10.37
N HIS A 312 16.70 -12.98 9.96
CA HIS A 312 16.47 -12.56 8.56
C HIS A 312 17.30 -11.35 8.12
N VAL A 313 17.59 -10.44 9.05
CA VAL A 313 18.47 -9.29 8.79
C VAL A 313 19.92 -9.73 8.64
N LEU A 314 20.39 -10.67 9.47
CA LEU A 314 21.79 -11.09 9.52
C LEU A 314 22.11 -12.21 8.52
N ASN A 315 21.29 -13.25 8.49
CA ASN A 315 21.54 -14.49 7.76
C ASN A 315 20.80 -14.54 6.42
N GLY A 316 19.70 -13.80 6.29
CA GLY A 316 18.94 -13.67 5.05
C GLY A 316 17.60 -14.41 5.06
N VAL A 317 16.90 -14.36 3.93
CA VAL A 317 15.50 -14.79 3.83
C VAL A 317 15.37 -15.94 2.83
N PRO A 318 14.64 -17.03 3.17
CA PRO A 318 14.27 -18.07 2.20
C PRO A 318 13.48 -17.47 1.04
N SER A 319 14.01 -17.60 -0.18
CA SER A 319 13.47 -16.98 -1.40
C SER A 319 13.49 -17.96 -2.57
N LEU A 320 12.50 -17.84 -3.46
CA LEU A 320 12.49 -18.57 -4.73
C LEU A 320 13.33 -17.80 -5.75
N ILE A 321 14.37 -18.44 -6.28
CA ILE A 321 15.31 -17.80 -7.21
C ILE A 321 15.01 -18.23 -8.64
N LEU A 322 14.82 -17.24 -9.50
CA LEU A 322 14.67 -17.38 -10.94
C LEU A 322 16.00 -17.10 -11.63
N ARG A 323 16.24 -17.79 -12.74
CA ARG A 323 17.43 -17.61 -13.56
C ARG A 323 17.44 -16.27 -14.29
N PRO A 324 18.63 -15.70 -14.58
CA PRO A 324 18.76 -14.38 -15.22
C PRO A 324 18.20 -14.30 -16.64
N GLU A 325 18.06 -15.41 -17.39
CA GLU A 325 17.63 -15.38 -18.79
C GLU A 325 16.14 -15.02 -18.98
N ILE A 326 15.39 -14.85 -17.88
CA ILE A 326 14.00 -14.41 -17.95
C ILE A 326 13.89 -13.01 -18.58
N SER A 327 13.14 -12.94 -19.67
CA SER A 327 12.97 -11.72 -20.45
C SER A 327 12.27 -10.61 -19.65
N LEU A 328 12.54 -9.35 -19.99
CA LEU A 328 11.88 -8.20 -19.36
C LEU A 328 10.35 -8.33 -19.38
N LYS A 329 9.78 -8.80 -20.49
CA LYS A 329 8.32 -9.00 -20.63
C LYS A 329 7.77 -10.02 -19.63
N GLU A 330 8.48 -11.13 -19.45
CA GLU A 330 8.07 -12.18 -18.50
C GLU A 330 8.29 -11.74 -17.05
N ARG A 331 9.37 -11.03 -16.74
CA ARG A 331 9.55 -10.38 -15.43
C ARG A 331 8.41 -9.43 -15.10
N THR A 332 8.05 -8.55 -16.04
CA THR A 332 6.89 -7.66 -15.89
C THR A 332 5.64 -8.48 -15.63
N THR A 333 5.39 -9.54 -16.39
CA THR A 333 4.23 -10.41 -16.19
C THR A 333 4.21 -11.02 -14.78
N ILE A 334 5.32 -11.59 -14.32
CA ILE A 334 5.44 -12.15 -12.95
C ILE A 334 5.21 -11.05 -11.92
N CYS A 335 5.87 -9.90 -12.04
CA CYS A 335 5.67 -8.75 -11.16
C CYS A 335 4.20 -8.35 -11.09
N GLU A 336 3.54 -8.24 -12.23
CA GLU A 336 2.14 -7.83 -12.28
C GLU A 336 1.21 -8.85 -11.66
N LEU A 337 1.46 -10.14 -11.87
CA LEU A 337 0.70 -11.21 -11.26
C LEU A 337 0.94 -11.22 -9.75
N LEU A 338 2.18 -11.23 -9.26
CA LEU A 338 2.48 -11.23 -7.82
C LEU A 338 2.00 -9.98 -7.08
N ASN A 339 1.92 -8.82 -7.75
CA ASN A 339 1.44 -7.57 -7.15
C ASN A 339 -0.03 -7.26 -7.47
N LYS A 340 -0.77 -8.18 -8.12
CA LYS A 340 -2.22 -8.03 -8.25
C LYS A 340 -2.87 -8.12 -6.87
N LYS A 341 -4.11 -7.60 -6.78
CA LYS A 341 -4.87 -7.55 -5.53
C LYS A 341 -5.19 -8.93 -4.95
N SER A 342 -5.10 -9.95 -5.78
CA SER A 342 -5.27 -11.35 -5.44
C SER A 342 -4.07 -11.87 -4.67
N ASP A 343 -4.30 -12.49 -3.50
CA ASP A 343 -3.22 -13.17 -2.79
C ASP A 343 -3.02 -14.55 -3.43
N TYR A 344 -1.86 -14.72 -4.06
CA TYR A 344 -1.43 -16.02 -4.59
C TYR A 344 -0.83 -16.82 -3.45
N ARG A 345 -1.32 -18.04 -3.24
CA ARG A 345 -0.82 -18.94 -2.20
C ARG A 345 -0.23 -20.19 -2.83
N TRP A 346 1.01 -20.48 -2.50
CA TRP A 346 1.64 -21.78 -2.68
C TRP A 346 1.87 -22.42 -1.30
N THR A 347 1.93 -23.75 -1.29
CA THR A 347 2.26 -24.58 -0.13
C THR A 347 3.77 -24.78 -0.08
N LEU A 348 4.31 -24.80 1.12
CA LEU A 348 5.70 -25.16 1.36
C LEU A 348 5.73 -26.60 1.86
N THR A 349 6.55 -27.42 1.24
CA THR A 349 6.82 -28.78 1.69
C THR A 349 8.23 -28.83 2.28
N LYS A 350 8.41 -29.75 3.23
CA LYS A 350 9.71 -30.02 3.84
C LYS A 350 10.46 -30.96 2.91
N GLY A 351 11.67 -30.59 2.52
CA GLY A 351 12.59 -31.50 1.86
C GLY A 351 13.05 -32.64 2.79
N PRO A 352 13.81 -33.61 2.24
CA PRO A 352 14.24 -34.79 2.98
C PRO A 352 15.19 -34.48 4.14
N ASP A 353 15.90 -33.35 4.10
CA ASP A 353 16.92 -32.92 5.06
C ASP A 353 16.48 -31.68 5.86
N TYR A 354 15.16 -31.43 5.94
CA TYR A 354 14.61 -30.25 6.59
C TYR A 354 14.77 -30.31 8.11
N ASP A 355 15.52 -29.33 8.63
CA ASP A 355 15.61 -29.02 10.05
C ASP A 355 15.02 -27.62 10.29
N PRO A 356 13.96 -27.49 11.13
CA PRO A 356 13.34 -26.20 11.41
C PRO A 356 14.27 -25.20 12.12
N VAL A 357 15.31 -25.68 12.80
CA VAL A 357 16.26 -24.85 13.57
C VAL A 357 17.45 -24.46 12.69
N THR A 358 18.04 -25.42 11.96
CA THR A 358 19.34 -25.21 11.30
C THR A 358 19.27 -25.09 9.78
N ASN A 359 18.18 -25.54 9.14
CA ASN A 359 18.19 -25.79 7.70
C ASN A 359 16.91 -25.36 6.98
N ARG A 360 16.50 -24.10 7.16
CA ARG A 360 15.41 -23.47 6.37
C ARG A 360 15.65 -23.49 4.84
N LYS A 361 16.89 -23.76 4.41
CA LYS A 361 17.25 -23.96 3.01
C LYS A 361 16.59 -25.19 2.39
N ASP A 362 16.07 -26.13 3.16
CA ASP A 362 15.43 -27.34 2.62
C ASP A 362 13.91 -27.23 2.47
N LEU A 363 13.38 -26.01 2.52
CA LEU A 363 12.00 -25.77 2.13
C LEU A 363 11.86 -25.84 0.61
N ILE A 364 10.83 -26.56 0.17
CA ILE A 364 10.50 -26.74 -1.24
C ILE A 364 9.17 -26.03 -1.49
N VAL A 365 9.13 -25.20 -2.53
CA VAL A 365 7.88 -24.60 -3.01
C VAL A 365 7.16 -25.62 -3.88
N ASP A 366 5.95 -26.00 -3.46
CA ASP A 366 5.04 -26.77 -4.30
C ASP A 366 4.33 -25.80 -5.26
N LEU A 367 4.88 -25.63 -6.46
CA LEU A 367 4.31 -24.80 -7.52
C LEU A 367 2.98 -25.36 -8.05
N ASP A 368 2.72 -26.65 -7.90
CA ASP A 368 1.45 -27.27 -8.30
C ASP A 368 0.31 -26.88 -7.36
N SER A 369 0.63 -26.60 -6.10
CA SER A 369 -0.32 -26.09 -5.12
C SER A 369 -0.67 -24.60 -5.25
N LEU A 370 -0.06 -23.89 -6.22
CA LEU A 370 -0.33 -22.48 -6.45
C LEU A 370 -1.81 -22.27 -6.77
N LYS A 371 -2.49 -21.52 -5.90
CA LYS A 371 -3.89 -21.16 -6.03
C LYS A 371 -4.08 -19.71 -5.68
N GLU A 372 -5.03 -19.06 -6.33
CA GLU A 372 -5.56 -17.81 -5.81
C GLU A 372 -6.36 -18.12 -4.55
N VAL A 373 -6.23 -17.28 -3.54
CA VAL A 373 -7.20 -17.28 -2.46
C VAL A 373 -7.95 -15.96 -2.48
N ASP A 374 -9.27 -16.07 -2.49
CA ASP A 374 -10.18 -14.95 -2.32
C ASP A 374 -10.02 -14.42 -0.88
N VAL A 375 -9.09 -13.49 -0.71
CA VAL A 375 -8.93 -12.78 0.53
C VAL A 375 -9.87 -11.60 0.43
N LYS A 376 -10.89 -11.59 1.29
CA LYS A 376 -11.93 -10.55 1.35
C LYS A 376 -11.35 -9.12 1.37
N GLN A 377 -10.08 -8.97 1.75
CA GLN A 377 -9.18 -7.87 1.40
C GLN A 377 -7.75 -8.28 1.78
N SER A 378 -6.77 -8.16 0.88
CA SER A 378 -5.37 -8.32 1.30
C SER A 378 -4.98 -7.17 2.24
N GLN A 379 -4.06 -7.41 3.19
CA GLN A 379 -3.56 -6.34 4.08
C GLN A 379 -2.96 -5.17 3.28
N PHE A 380 -2.39 -5.47 2.11
CA PHE A 380 -1.91 -4.50 1.15
C PHE A 380 -3.03 -3.65 0.54
N GLU A 381 -4.20 -4.24 0.26
CA GLU A 381 -5.35 -3.52 -0.26
C GLU A 381 -5.93 -2.56 0.79
N LEU A 382 -6.18 -3.06 2.01
CA LEU A 382 -6.69 -2.23 3.09
C LEU A 382 -5.75 -1.04 3.31
N LEU A 383 -4.45 -1.32 3.36
CA LEU A 383 -3.44 -0.29 3.52
C LEU A 383 -3.41 0.73 2.39
N SER A 384 -3.36 0.27 1.14
CA SER A 384 -3.31 1.16 -0.01
C SER A 384 -4.56 2.04 -0.10
N LYS A 385 -5.73 1.51 0.26
CA LYS A 385 -6.98 2.28 0.33
C LYS A 385 -6.92 3.33 1.44
N THR A 386 -6.45 2.97 2.63
CA THR A 386 -6.30 3.92 3.75
C THR A 386 -5.33 5.05 3.39
N LEU A 387 -4.14 4.74 2.85
CA LEU A 387 -3.16 5.76 2.47
C LEU A 387 -3.68 6.67 1.35
N TYR A 388 -4.35 6.11 0.35
CA TYR A 388 -4.97 6.88 -0.73
C TYR A 388 -6.07 7.81 -0.20
N ALA A 389 -6.93 7.31 0.70
CA ALA A 389 -7.94 8.12 1.36
C ALA A 389 -7.28 9.26 2.15
N MET A 390 -6.28 8.97 2.99
CA MET A 390 -5.54 9.99 3.75
C MET A 390 -4.92 11.05 2.85
N GLN A 391 -4.31 10.66 1.72
CA GLN A 391 -3.71 11.62 0.78
C GLN A 391 -4.76 12.48 0.09
N LYS A 392 -5.88 11.87 -0.37
CA LYS A 392 -7.02 12.59 -0.97
C LYS A 392 -7.63 13.60 0.01
N TYR A 393 -7.74 13.25 1.29
CA TYR A 393 -8.24 14.16 2.32
C TYR A 393 -7.24 15.28 2.65
N ARG A 394 -5.93 15.00 2.72
CA ARG A 394 -4.89 16.04 2.85
C ARG A 394 -4.95 17.05 1.72
N THR A 395 -5.08 16.59 0.47
CA THR A 395 -5.21 17.49 -0.69
C THR A 395 -6.51 18.29 -0.65
N ARG A 396 -7.62 17.70 -0.20
CA ARG A 396 -8.89 18.43 -0.03
C ARG A 396 -8.83 19.49 1.07
N ILE A 397 -8.19 19.20 2.21
CA ILE A 397 -7.95 20.17 3.28
C ILE A 397 -7.12 21.36 2.73
N ALA A 398 -6.01 21.07 2.05
CA ALA A 398 -5.14 22.10 1.48
C ALA A 398 -5.83 22.97 0.40
N ILE A 399 -6.75 22.40 -0.39
CA ILE A 399 -7.51 23.14 -1.41
C ILE A 399 -8.64 23.99 -0.78
N MET A 400 -9.24 23.51 0.32
CA MET A 400 -10.34 24.20 0.99
C MET A 400 -9.89 25.39 1.85
N ASP A 401 -8.69 25.33 2.43
CA ASP A 401 -8.04 26.47 3.09
C ASP A 401 -7.97 27.70 2.17
N TYR A 402 -7.98 27.49 0.84
CA TYR A 402 -7.85 28.56 -0.14
C TYR A 402 -9.17 29.14 -0.66
N LYS A 403 -10.31 28.45 -0.49
CA LYS A 403 -11.57 28.81 -1.20
C LYS A 403 -12.83 28.86 -0.33
N SER A 404 -12.79 28.44 0.93
CA SER A 404 -14.01 28.14 1.70
C SER A 404 -14.16 28.86 3.03
N PHE A 405 -13.44 29.98 3.25
CA PHE A 405 -13.83 30.89 4.33
C PHE A 405 -15.12 31.61 3.97
N SER A 406 -16.25 30.94 4.18
CA SER A 406 -17.53 31.61 4.33
C SER A 406 -17.47 32.47 5.59
N PRO A 407 -17.74 33.78 5.53
CA PRO A 407 -17.77 34.61 6.73
C PRO A 407 -18.79 34.04 7.71
N GLY A 408 -18.36 33.73 8.94
CA GLY A 408 -19.27 33.38 10.05
C GLY A 408 -19.29 31.92 10.50
N LYS A 409 -18.52 31.01 9.90
CA LYS A 409 -18.28 29.68 10.51
C LYS A 409 -16.90 29.64 11.15
N SER A 410 -16.83 29.18 12.39
CA SER A 410 -15.57 28.97 13.07
C SER A 410 -14.78 27.85 12.38
N ALA A 411 -13.45 27.91 12.44
CA ALA A 411 -12.59 26.84 11.96
C ALA A 411 -12.94 25.47 12.60
N LEU A 412 -13.45 25.49 13.83
CA LEU A 412 -13.90 24.31 14.57
C LEU A 412 -15.16 23.66 13.96
N GLU A 413 -16.14 24.45 13.55
CA GLU A 413 -17.36 23.94 12.90
C GLU A 413 -17.08 23.33 11.53
N ILE A 414 -16.14 23.93 10.79
CA ILE A 414 -15.68 23.39 9.51
C ILE A 414 -14.95 22.06 9.75
N LEU A 415 -14.05 21.99 10.73
CA LEU A 415 -13.33 20.77 11.08
C LEU A 415 -14.29 19.65 11.56
N SER A 416 -15.30 19.99 12.36
CA SER A 416 -16.34 19.06 12.83
C SER A 416 -17.17 18.49 11.68
N LEU A 417 -17.60 19.33 10.73
CA LEU A 417 -18.29 18.89 9.51
C LEU A 417 -17.42 17.98 8.63
N MET A 418 -16.11 18.25 8.58
CA MET A 418 -15.15 17.44 7.83
C MET A 418 -14.95 16.07 8.48
N LEU A 419 -14.79 16.02 9.80
CA LEU A 419 -14.69 14.78 10.57
C LEU A 419 -15.96 13.95 10.41
N ARG A 420 -17.16 14.55 10.53
CA ARG A 420 -18.43 13.83 10.30
C ARG A 420 -18.55 13.26 8.89
N LYS A 421 -18.15 13.99 7.86
CA LYS A 421 -18.14 13.47 6.47
C LYS A 421 -17.10 12.38 6.26
N PHE A 422 -15.97 12.46 6.96
CA PHE A 422 -14.95 11.41 6.96
C PHE A 422 -15.46 10.14 7.65
N VAL A 423 -16.11 10.28 8.81
CA VAL A 423 -16.77 9.19 9.57
C VAL A 423 -17.83 8.49 8.73
N MET A 424 -18.71 9.25 8.06
CA MET A 424 -19.72 8.65 7.17
C MET A 424 -19.10 7.83 6.02
N HIS A 425 -17.94 8.25 5.52
CA HIS A 425 -17.23 7.52 4.45
C HIS A 425 -16.46 6.30 4.98
N LEU A 426 -16.10 6.29 6.27
CA LEU A 426 -15.43 5.17 6.92
C LEU A 426 -16.40 4.12 7.48
N ASN A 427 -17.61 4.51 7.90
CA ASN A 427 -18.63 3.57 8.37
C ASN A 427 -19.16 2.63 7.28
N GLU A 428 -18.86 2.90 6.01
CA GLU A 428 -19.05 1.93 4.92
C GLU A 428 -17.94 0.84 4.89
N TYR A 429 -16.90 0.94 5.73
CA TYR A 429 -15.66 0.16 5.65
C TYR A 429 -15.11 -0.39 7.00
N ASP A 430 -15.98 -0.95 7.86
CA ASP A 430 -15.60 -1.80 9.02
C ASP A 430 -15.41 -1.10 10.39
N THR A 431 -15.63 -1.88 11.45
CA THR A 431 -15.68 -1.54 12.89
C THR A 431 -14.36 -0.99 13.47
N PHE A 432 -13.20 -1.35 12.91
CA PHE A 432 -11.90 -0.83 13.33
C PHE A 432 -11.75 0.70 13.13
N ALA A 433 -12.49 1.27 12.18
CA ALA A 433 -12.54 2.71 11.99
C ALA A 433 -13.23 3.42 13.17
N GLN A 434 -14.24 2.79 13.79
CA GLN A 434 -15.04 3.37 14.87
C GLN A 434 -14.20 3.55 16.14
N ASP A 435 -13.40 2.57 16.54
CA ASP A 435 -12.54 2.66 17.75
C ASP A 435 -11.47 3.77 17.63
N THR A 436 -10.94 3.98 16.41
CA THR A 436 -9.98 5.07 16.13
C THR A 436 -10.65 6.45 16.18
N LEU A 437 -11.95 6.50 15.86
CA LEU A 437 -12.75 7.72 15.84
C LEU A 437 -13.23 8.12 17.24
N ASP A 438 -13.66 7.16 18.06
CA ASP A 438 -14.05 7.40 19.44
C ASP A 438 -12.86 7.98 20.25
N GLY A 439 -11.64 7.52 19.97
CA GLY A 439 -10.41 8.09 20.53
C GLY A 439 -10.07 9.51 20.05
N LEU A 440 -10.44 9.88 18.81
CA LEU A 440 -10.24 11.22 18.27
C LEU A 440 -11.30 12.22 18.76
N GLU A 441 -12.56 11.78 18.88
CA GLU A 441 -13.64 12.59 19.43
C GLU A 441 -13.41 12.90 20.91
N LEU A 442 -12.95 11.91 21.69
CA LEU A 442 -12.57 12.09 23.09
C LEU A 442 -11.40 13.08 23.24
N ASN A 443 -10.38 13.02 22.40
CA ASN A 443 -9.26 13.97 22.42
C ASN A 443 -9.67 15.41 22.04
N CYS A 444 -10.63 15.57 21.14
CA CYS A 444 -11.18 16.88 20.79
C CYS A 444 -12.01 17.48 21.94
N LEU A 445 -12.78 16.66 22.65
CA LEU A 445 -13.58 17.08 23.81
C LEU A 445 -12.70 17.43 25.02
N VAL A 446 -11.65 16.64 25.30
CA VAL A 446 -10.69 16.95 26.38
C VAL A 446 -10.00 18.30 26.14
N ARG A 447 -9.62 18.61 24.90
CA ARG A 447 -9.02 19.90 24.54
C ARG A 447 -10.01 21.07 24.63
N GLN A 448 -11.31 20.82 24.51
CA GLN A 448 -12.36 21.83 24.69
C GLN A 448 -12.53 22.20 26.17
N GLU A 449 -12.41 21.23 27.09
CA GLU A 449 -12.41 21.49 28.54
C GLU A 449 -11.13 22.19 29.00
N GLU A 450 -9.96 21.75 28.50
CA GLU A 450 -8.68 22.40 28.81
C GLU A 450 -8.61 23.85 28.29
N GLY A 451 -9.20 24.12 27.12
CA GLY A 451 -9.29 25.46 26.54
C GLY A 451 -10.24 26.42 27.28
N GLN A 452 -11.24 25.91 28.02
CA GLN A 452 -12.11 26.75 28.86
C GLN A 452 -11.45 27.14 30.19
N THR A 453 -10.44 26.39 30.65
CA THR A 453 -9.73 26.70 31.91
C THR A 453 -8.63 27.74 31.77
N ASN A 454 -8.19 28.08 30.55
CA ASN A 454 -7.13 29.06 30.30
C ASN A 454 -7.61 30.19 29.36
N SER A 455 -8.46 31.09 29.87
CA SER A 455 -8.94 32.27 29.14
C SER A 455 -7.94 33.44 29.11
N SER A 456 -6.75 33.30 29.68
CA SER A 456 -5.71 34.33 29.68
C SER A 456 -4.54 33.94 28.78
N ASN A 457 -4.72 34.07 27.46
CA ASN A 457 -3.70 34.38 26.43
C ASN A 457 -4.12 33.78 25.08
N VAL A 458 -5.06 34.45 24.41
CA VAL A 458 -5.28 34.23 22.97
C VAL A 458 -4.74 35.45 22.24
N GLY A 459 -3.56 35.27 21.68
CA GLY A 459 -2.82 36.30 20.94
C GLY A 459 -1.47 35.77 20.46
N LYS A 460 -1.47 34.67 19.70
CA LYS A 460 -0.49 34.32 18.65
C LYS A 460 -0.90 33.06 17.91
#